data_AF-D7CPE0-F1
#
_entry.id   AF-D7CPE0-F1
#
_cell.length_a   1.000
_cell.length_b   1.000
_cell.length_c   1.000
_cell.angle_alpha   90.00
_cell.angle_beta   90.00
_cell.angle_gamma   90.00
#
_symmetry.space_group_name_H-M   'P 1'
#
loop_
_entity.id
_entity.type
_entity.pdbx_description
1 polymer ?
#
loop_
_entity_poly.entity_id
_entity_poly.type
_entity_poly.pdbx_seq_one_letter_code
_entity_poly.pdbx_strand_id
1 'polypeptide(L)'
;MQDMNESGIPGKAPLSYQLLAQQERRCDTCGQTFVSTILISPTNLVVNVRGRCRCSPTPDEERAYRLQHMCERIEISFGKDNLLKRDGPKLSEVKPKPGQEPALQSLREYLIREPRNTLLLYGPQGRGKTYLALALARELAERQYSVLALKSIDMLSYVRRSTWHPENGTEVLGLLKQVDLLVIDDIGTEKITDWKLETLYAIIDYRYERKRKATVFTSNLTGKEMTARLGGPITSRICGGLQVAVSGKDWRIA
;
A
#
# COMPACT_ATOMS: atom_id res chain seq x y z
N MET A 1 -18.68 29.08 -29.27
CA MET A 1 -17.34 29.69 -29.43
C MET A 1 -16.76 29.75 -28.02
N GLN A 2 -15.68 28.98 -27.79
CA GLN A 2 -14.69 29.05 -26.68
C GLN A 2 -15.25 29.24 -25.26
N ASP A 3 -15.18 28.26 -24.35
CA ASP A 3 -14.02 27.64 -23.70
C ASP A 3 -14.32 27.84 -22.21
N MET A 4 -14.29 26.77 -21.42
CA MET A 4 -13.74 26.73 -20.06
C MET A 4 -14.13 25.42 -19.37
N ASN A 5 -13.09 24.77 -18.86
CA ASN A 5 -13.10 23.56 -18.08
C ASN A 5 -13.12 24.03 -16.61
N GLU A 6 -14.22 23.84 -15.87
CA GLU A 6 -14.31 24.17 -14.44
C GLU A 6 -14.98 23.05 -13.64
N SER A 7 -14.14 22.35 -12.90
CA SER A 7 -14.32 21.07 -12.21
C SER A 7 -15.23 21.10 -10.98
N GLY A 8 -16.43 21.68 -11.08
CA GLY A 8 -17.40 21.77 -9.98
C GLY A 8 -18.12 20.48 -9.60
N ILE A 9 -17.89 19.36 -10.31
CA ILE A 9 -18.61 18.10 -10.11
C ILE A 9 -17.76 17.13 -9.26
N PRO A 10 -18.24 16.67 -8.09
CA PRO A 10 -17.63 15.55 -7.38
C PRO A 10 -17.95 14.25 -8.13
N GLY A 11 -16.96 13.74 -8.85
CA GLY A 11 -16.99 12.43 -9.49
C GLY A 11 -17.67 12.40 -10.86
N LYS A 12 -16.88 12.37 -11.94
CA LYS A 12 -17.38 11.82 -13.20
C LYS A 12 -17.88 10.40 -12.90
N ALA A 13 -19.15 10.14 -13.19
CA ALA A 13 -19.66 8.77 -13.23
C ALA A 13 -18.69 7.93 -14.09
N PRO A 14 -18.34 6.69 -13.67
CA PRO A 14 -17.59 5.79 -14.55
C PRO A 14 -18.32 5.71 -15.89
N LEU A 15 -17.59 5.64 -17.01
CA LEU A 15 -18.15 5.70 -18.38
C LEU A 15 -19.27 4.68 -18.68
N SER A 16 -19.47 3.69 -17.80
CA SER A 16 -20.51 2.66 -17.90
C SER A 16 -21.82 2.96 -17.15
N TYR A 17 -21.88 4.01 -16.32
CA TYR A 17 -23.09 4.36 -15.56
C TYR A 17 -24.01 5.26 -16.39
N GLN A 18 -25.31 4.96 -16.38
CA GLN A 18 -26.34 5.77 -17.04
C GLN A 18 -26.99 6.73 -16.04
N LEU A 19 -27.28 7.95 -16.48
CA LEU A 19 -27.99 8.95 -15.69
C LEU A 19 -29.48 8.62 -15.64
N LEU A 20 -30.04 8.49 -14.43
CA LEU A 20 -31.48 8.32 -14.22
C LEU A 20 -32.18 9.65 -13.93
N ALA A 21 -31.60 10.47 -13.04
CA ALA A 21 -32.19 11.76 -12.66
C ALA A 21 -31.18 12.70 -12.00
N GLN A 22 -31.47 13.99 -12.01
CA GLN A 22 -30.79 15.00 -11.19
C GLN A 22 -31.82 15.80 -10.39
N GLN A 23 -31.50 16.12 -9.14
CA GLN A 23 -32.39 16.84 -8.25
C GLN A 23 -31.60 17.88 -7.46
N GLU A 24 -32.07 19.12 -7.45
CA GLU A 24 -31.56 20.13 -6.51
C GLU A 24 -32.07 19.81 -5.09
N ARG A 25 -31.17 19.85 -4.13
CA ARG A 25 -31.47 19.63 -2.70
C ARG A 25 -30.77 20.69 -1.87
N ARG A 26 -31.30 21.00 -0.69
CA ARG A 26 -30.60 21.83 0.30
C ARG A 26 -29.93 20.95 1.33
N CYS A 27 -28.76 21.36 1.80
CA CYS A 27 -28.12 20.69 2.90
C CYS A 27 -28.78 21.04 4.24
N ASP A 28 -29.08 20.02 5.03
CA ASP A 28 -29.66 20.18 6.38
C ASP A 28 -28.72 20.87 7.38
N THR A 29 -27.40 20.83 7.15
CA THR A 29 -26.39 21.43 8.05
C THR A 29 -26.09 22.89 7.72
N CYS A 30 -25.86 23.23 6.46
CA CYS A 30 -25.40 24.57 6.06
C CYS A 30 -26.39 25.35 5.18
N GLY A 31 -27.53 24.75 4.82
CA GLY A 31 -28.56 25.36 3.98
C GLY A 31 -28.20 25.53 2.50
N GLN A 32 -26.95 25.31 2.10
CA GLN A 32 -26.51 25.45 0.71
C GLN A 32 -27.20 24.44 -0.21
N THR A 33 -27.61 24.89 -1.39
CA THR A 33 -28.14 24.05 -2.46
C THR A 33 -27.03 23.24 -3.12
N PHE A 34 -27.27 21.95 -3.38
CA PHE A 34 -26.39 21.05 -4.12
C PHE A 34 -27.22 20.16 -5.06
N VAL A 35 -26.58 19.63 -6.11
CA VAL A 35 -27.24 18.72 -7.07
C VAL A 35 -26.97 17.27 -6.68
N SER A 36 -28.03 16.51 -6.42
CA SER A 36 -27.98 15.05 -6.24
C SER A 36 -28.15 14.38 -7.61
N THR A 37 -27.27 13.45 -7.96
CA THR A 37 -27.30 12.74 -9.25
C THR A 37 -27.58 11.26 -9.01
N ILE A 38 -28.68 10.75 -9.57
CA ILE A 38 -29.07 9.34 -9.49
C ILE A 38 -28.56 8.65 -10.76
N LEU A 39 -27.74 7.63 -10.57
CA LEU A 39 -27.11 6.86 -11.63
C LEU A 39 -27.51 5.38 -11.52
N ILE A 40 -27.48 4.66 -12.63
CA ILE A 40 -27.59 3.20 -12.66
C ILE A 40 -26.36 2.59 -13.33
N SER A 41 -25.78 1.57 -12.68
CA SER A 41 -24.67 0.79 -13.24
C SER A 41 -25.17 -0.24 -14.29
N PRO A 42 -24.28 -0.82 -15.11
CA PRO A 42 -24.64 -1.92 -16.02
C PRO A 42 -25.19 -3.17 -15.31
N THR A 43 -24.91 -3.32 -14.01
CA THR A 43 -25.39 -4.42 -13.17
C THR A 43 -26.64 -4.04 -12.38
N ASN A 44 -27.39 -3.02 -12.83
CA ASN A 44 -28.63 -2.54 -12.22
C ASN A 44 -28.53 -1.98 -10.79
N LEU A 45 -27.32 -1.72 -10.28
CA LEU A 45 -27.14 -0.98 -9.03
C LEU A 45 -27.48 0.50 -9.24
N VAL A 46 -28.48 1.01 -8.52
CA VAL A 46 -28.84 2.44 -8.47
C VAL A 46 -28.04 3.13 -7.38
N VAL A 47 -27.32 4.19 -7.74
CA VAL A 47 -26.46 4.96 -6.83
C VAL A 47 -26.90 6.42 -6.84
N ASN A 48 -27.12 6.98 -5.65
CA ASN A 48 -27.36 8.42 -5.50
C ASN A 48 -26.07 9.11 -5.05
N VAL A 49 -25.49 9.91 -5.95
CA VAL A 49 -24.29 10.69 -5.69
C VAL A 49 -24.71 12.09 -5.24
N ARG A 50 -24.39 12.42 -3.99
CA ARG A 50 -24.63 13.74 -3.42
C ARG A 50 -23.63 14.76 -3.96
N GLY A 51 -24.10 15.89 -4.46
CA GLY A 51 -23.25 17.03 -4.82
C GLY A 51 -22.56 17.67 -3.61
N ARG A 52 -21.50 18.45 -3.87
CA ARG A 52 -20.73 19.13 -2.82
C ARG A 52 -21.48 20.35 -2.25
N CYS A 53 -21.50 20.47 -0.92
CA CYS A 53 -21.84 21.68 -0.16
C CYS A 53 -20.59 22.23 0.55
N ARG A 54 -20.68 23.39 1.20
CA ARG A 54 -19.65 23.91 2.12
C ARG A 54 -19.32 22.94 3.26
N CYS A 55 -20.29 22.13 3.66
CA CYS A 55 -20.15 21.08 4.66
C CYS A 55 -19.57 19.77 4.14
N SER A 56 -19.45 19.61 2.82
CA SER A 56 -18.84 18.41 2.27
C SER A 56 -17.35 18.51 2.51
N PRO A 57 -16.73 17.46 3.07
CA PRO A 57 -15.29 17.46 3.20
C PRO A 57 -14.65 17.69 1.84
N THR A 58 -13.64 18.55 1.82
CA THR A 58 -12.74 18.70 0.68
C THR A 58 -12.06 17.36 0.39
N PRO A 59 -11.56 17.14 -0.83
CA PRO A 59 -10.81 15.91 -1.14
C PRO A 59 -9.64 15.64 -0.19
N ASP A 60 -9.00 16.70 0.31
CA ASP A 60 -7.90 16.60 1.27
C ASP A 60 -8.39 16.16 2.66
N GLU A 61 -9.53 16.68 3.12
CA GLU A 61 -10.18 16.23 4.36
C GLU A 61 -10.66 14.78 4.25
N GLU A 62 -11.26 14.37 3.13
CA GLU A 62 -11.63 12.97 2.88
C GLU A 62 -10.40 12.05 2.85
N ARG A 63 -9.28 12.52 2.29
CA ARG A 63 -8.02 11.76 2.28
C ARG A 63 -7.46 11.64 3.70
N ALA A 64 -7.41 12.74 4.45
CA ALA A 64 -6.93 12.76 5.83
C ALA A 64 -7.77 11.84 6.73
N TYR A 65 -9.10 11.92 6.62
CA TYR A 65 -10.03 11.04 7.35
C TYR A 65 -9.78 9.56 7.04
N ARG A 66 -9.68 9.21 5.75
CA ARG A 66 -9.39 7.83 5.33
C ARG A 66 -8.03 7.33 5.82
N LEU A 67 -7.01 8.18 5.76
CA LEU A 67 -5.67 7.86 6.25
C LEU A 67 -5.70 7.62 7.75
N GLN A 68 -6.34 8.51 8.52
CA GLN A 68 -6.48 8.36 9.97
C GLN A 68 -7.17 7.04 10.33
N HIS A 69 -8.32 6.75 9.71
CA HIS A 69 -9.05 5.49 9.93
C HIS A 69 -8.22 4.25 9.57
N MET A 70 -7.43 4.33 8.49
CA MET A 70 -6.52 3.24 8.13
C MET A 70 -5.43 3.05 9.19
N CYS A 71 -4.81 4.13 9.66
CA CYS A 71 -3.76 4.09 10.68
C CYS A 71 -4.27 3.54 12.03
N GLU A 72 -5.46 3.96 12.47
CA GLU A 72 -6.08 3.45 13.70
C GLU A 72 -6.31 1.93 13.62
N ARG A 73 -6.83 1.45 12.49
CA ARG A 73 -7.06 0.01 12.27
C ARG A 73 -5.76 -0.78 12.18
N ILE A 74 -4.71 -0.20 11.57
CA ILE A 74 -3.37 -0.79 11.57
C ILE A 74 -2.85 -0.90 13.00
N GLU A 75 -3.00 0.13 13.81
CA GLU A 75 -2.51 0.13 15.19
C GLU A 75 -3.21 -0.95 16.02
N ILE A 76 -4.54 -1.03 15.93
CA ILE A 76 -5.35 -2.05 16.62
C ILE A 76 -4.94 -3.47 16.18
N SER A 77 -4.74 -3.67 14.88
CA SER A 77 -4.49 -5.01 14.32
C SER A 77 -3.02 -5.45 14.44
N PHE A 78 -2.08 -4.53 14.28
CA PHE A 78 -0.66 -4.83 14.05
C PHE A 78 0.31 -4.00 14.90
N GLY A 79 -0.14 -3.04 15.73
CA GLY A 79 0.73 -2.06 16.39
C GLY A 79 1.94 -2.66 17.12
N LYS A 80 1.74 -3.80 17.81
CA LYS A 80 2.81 -4.53 18.49
C LYS A 80 3.94 -4.98 17.55
N ASP A 81 3.56 -5.59 16.43
CA ASP A 81 4.47 -6.28 15.50
C ASP A 81 4.82 -5.42 14.26
N ASN A 82 4.24 -4.23 14.12
CA ASN A 82 4.59 -3.27 13.08
C ASN A 82 6.06 -2.85 13.24
N LEU A 83 6.86 -3.08 12.21
CA LEU A 83 8.30 -2.79 12.17
C LEU A 83 8.58 -1.29 12.06
N LEU A 84 7.61 -0.51 11.57
CA LEU A 84 7.75 0.94 11.50
C LEU A 84 7.55 1.55 12.89
N LYS A 85 8.64 1.75 13.61
CA LYS A 85 8.64 2.37 14.95
C LYS A 85 8.70 3.90 14.88
N ARG A 86 8.36 4.55 16.00
CA ARG A 86 8.33 6.02 16.12
C ARG A 86 9.72 6.65 15.92
N ASP A 87 10.76 5.98 16.41
CA ASP A 87 12.14 6.42 16.32
C ASP A 87 12.85 5.62 15.21
N GLY A 88 12.96 6.24 14.03
CA GLY A 88 13.60 5.65 12.87
C GLY A 88 13.88 6.73 11.82
N PRO A 89 15.00 6.62 11.08
CA PRO A 89 15.41 7.66 10.15
C PRO A 89 14.50 7.66 8.92
N LYS A 90 14.29 8.84 8.36
CA LYS A 90 13.73 8.98 7.02
C LYS A 90 14.79 8.61 5.99
N LEU A 91 14.38 8.18 4.79
CA LEU A 91 15.34 7.88 3.74
C LEU A 91 16.23 9.10 3.39
N SER A 92 15.67 10.31 3.46
CA SER A 92 16.41 11.56 3.28
C SER A 92 17.55 11.76 4.30
N GLU A 93 17.42 11.21 5.50
CA GLU A 93 18.38 11.32 6.61
C GLU A 93 19.42 10.19 6.62
N VAL A 94 19.18 9.13 5.83
CA VAL A 94 20.10 7.97 5.78
C VAL A 94 21.43 8.38 5.16
N LYS A 95 22.50 8.18 5.93
CA LYS A 95 23.88 8.17 5.44
C LYS A 95 24.24 6.76 4.96
N PRO A 96 24.64 6.57 3.69
CA PRO A 96 24.97 5.25 3.18
C PRO A 96 26.22 4.73 3.89
N LYS A 97 26.23 3.45 4.24
CA LYS A 97 27.46 2.73 4.58
C LYS A 97 28.16 2.27 3.29
N PRO A 98 29.49 2.04 3.31
CA PRO A 98 30.22 1.54 2.15
C PRO A 98 29.53 0.36 1.46
N GLY A 99 29.21 0.53 0.18
CA GLY A 99 28.51 -0.44 -0.67
C GLY A 99 26.99 -0.25 -0.77
N GLN A 100 26.40 0.64 0.05
CA GLN A 100 24.97 0.96 0.01
C GLN A 100 24.63 2.17 -0.86
N GLU A 101 25.64 2.90 -1.35
CA GLU A 101 25.46 4.13 -2.12
C GLU A 101 24.57 3.91 -3.36
N PRO A 102 24.78 2.88 -4.20
CA PRO A 102 23.93 2.64 -5.36
C PRO A 102 22.48 2.31 -4.96
N ALA A 103 22.30 1.52 -3.91
CA ALA A 103 20.98 1.16 -3.42
C ALA A 103 20.22 2.40 -2.93
N LEU A 104 20.87 3.25 -2.13
CA LEU A 104 20.27 4.48 -1.62
C LEU A 104 19.88 5.44 -2.75
N GLN A 105 20.70 5.53 -3.80
CA GLN A 105 20.38 6.32 -4.99
C GLN A 105 19.11 5.78 -5.69
N SER A 106 19.03 4.47 -5.95
CA SER A 106 17.84 3.86 -6.56
C SER A 106 16.57 4.07 -5.72
N LEU A 107 16.68 4.04 -4.39
CA LEU A 107 15.54 4.31 -3.50
C LEU A 107 15.09 5.77 -3.55
N ARG A 108 16.03 6.72 -3.66
CA ARG A 108 15.71 8.14 -3.84
C ARG A 108 15.01 8.39 -5.17
N GLU A 109 15.48 7.77 -6.25
CA GLU A 109 14.82 7.85 -7.56
C GLU A 109 13.42 7.23 -7.53
N TYR A 110 13.26 6.10 -6.82
CA TYR A 110 11.97 5.46 -6.61
C TYR A 110 10.97 6.37 -5.87
N LEU A 111 11.42 7.12 -4.85
CA LEU A 111 10.59 8.10 -4.15
C LEU A 111 10.13 9.27 -5.03
N ILE A 112 11.01 9.76 -5.91
CA ILE A 112 10.71 10.90 -6.80
C ILE A 112 9.61 10.53 -7.79
N ARG A 113 9.58 9.27 -8.26
CA ARG A 113 8.62 8.80 -9.28
C ARG A 113 7.22 8.50 -8.75
N GLU A 114 6.92 8.87 -7.50
CA GLU A 114 5.76 8.41 -6.71
C GLU A 114 5.63 6.88 -6.70
N PRO A 115 5.90 6.22 -5.56
CA PRO A 115 5.96 4.77 -5.51
C PRO A 115 4.58 4.15 -5.76
N ARG A 116 4.42 3.53 -6.93
CA ARG A 116 3.21 2.80 -7.34
C ARG A 116 3.47 1.34 -7.71
N ASN A 117 4.72 0.93 -7.75
CA ASN A 117 5.15 -0.38 -8.24
C ASN A 117 5.89 -1.18 -7.17
N THR A 118 6.04 -2.48 -7.38
CA THR A 118 6.85 -3.34 -6.53
C THR A 118 8.32 -2.89 -6.48
N LEU A 119 8.93 -3.01 -5.30
CA LEU A 119 10.36 -2.83 -5.06
C LEU A 119 10.90 -4.06 -4.32
N LEU A 120 11.99 -4.64 -4.80
CA LEU A 120 12.72 -5.72 -4.12
C LEU A 120 14.10 -5.22 -3.71
N LEU A 121 14.37 -5.20 -2.40
CA LEU A 121 15.72 -5.07 -1.85
C LEU A 121 16.28 -6.46 -1.57
N TYR A 122 17.35 -6.84 -2.25
CA TYR A 122 17.91 -8.18 -2.11
C TYR A 122 19.43 -8.17 -1.95
N GLY A 123 19.97 -9.28 -1.43
CA GLY A 123 21.39 -9.46 -1.15
C GLY A 123 21.59 -10.16 0.19
N PRO A 124 22.81 -10.58 0.54
CA PRO A 124 23.00 -11.42 1.71
C PRO A 124 22.76 -10.66 3.03
N GLN A 125 22.69 -11.39 4.15
CA GLN A 125 22.34 -10.85 5.46
C GLN A 125 23.27 -9.73 5.94
N GLY A 126 22.77 -8.91 6.88
CA GLY A 126 23.57 -7.89 7.56
C GLY A 126 23.90 -6.62 6.78
N ARG A 127 23.49 -6.52 5.50
CA ARG A 127 23.80 -5.38 4.62
C ARG A 127 22.84 -4.19 4.73
N GLY A 128 21.82 -4.26 5.58
CA GLY A 128 20.92 -3.12 5.84
C GLY A 128 19.66 -3.04 4.97
N LYS A 129 19.25 -4.13 4.30
CA LYS A 129 18.00 -4.19 3.50
C LYS A 129 16.76 -3.71 4.27
N THR A 130 16.50 -4.32 5.43
CA THR A 130 15.38 -3.95 6.32
C THR A 130 15.46 -2.48 6.74
N TYR A 131 16.65 -2.01 7.13
CA TYR A 131 16.85 -0.62 7.54
C TYR A 131 16.50 0.37 6.42
N LEU A 132 16.97 0.11 5.19
CA LEU A 132 16.66 0.93 4.02
C LEU A 132 15.16 0.87 3.66
N ALA A 133 14.55 -0.32 3.75
CA ALA A 133 13.11 -0.49 3.51
C ALA A 133 12.27 0.32 4.52
N LEU A 134 12.63 0.28 5.80
CA LEU A 134 11.95 1.02 6.86
C LEU A 134 12.19 2.53 6.76
N ALA A 135 13.37 2.96 6.33
CA ALA A 135 13.64 4.38 6.10
C ALA A 135 12.81 4.94 4.93
N LEU A 136 12.68 4.17 3.85
CA LEU A 136 11.76 4.47 2.75
C LEU A 136 10.30 4.53 3.23
N ALA A 137 9.89 3.54 4.02
CA ALA A 137 8.55 3.46 4.60
C ALA A 137 8.24 4.67 5.50
N ARG A 138 9.21 5.10 6.30
CA ARG A 138 9.09 6.28 7.17
C ARG A 138 8.92 7.56 6.38
N GLU A 139 9.75 7.76 5.36
CA GLU A 139 9.65 8.93 4.47
C GLU A 139 8.26 9.00 3.79
N LEU A 140 7.69 7.86 3.39
CA LEU A 140 6.35 7.82 2.80
C LEU A 140 5.23 8.03 3.82
N ALA A 141 5.37 7.52 5.05
CA ALA A 141 4.40 7.79 6.10
C ALA A 141 4.27 9.31 6.38
N GLU A 142 5.39 10.04 6.36
CA GLU A 142 5.38 11.50 6.53
C GLU A 142 4.81 12.26 5.34
N ARG A 143 4.78 11.64 4.15
CA ARG A 143 4.08 12.14 2.97
C ARG A 143 2.60 11.73 2.94
N GLN A 144 2.03 11.41 4.10
CA GLN A 144 0.61 11.06 4.26
C GLN A 144 0.18 9.83 3.43
N TYR A 145 1.03 8.82 3.38
CA TYR A 145 0.67 7.49 2.90
C TYR A 145 0.37 6.57 4.08
N SER A 146 -0.62 5.69 3.93
CA SER A 146 -0.83 4.60 4.90
C SER A 146 0.25 3.53 4.69
N VAL A 147 1.03 3.26 5.74
CA VAL A 147 2.19 2.37 5.66
C VAL A 147 2.08 1.27 6.71
N LEU A 148 2.31 0.03 6.29
CA LEU A 148 2.41 -1.13 7.16
C LEU A 148 3.70 -1.88 6.84
N ALA A 149 4.51 -2.18 7.86
CA ALA A 149 5.73 -2.96 7.71
C ALA A 149 5.72 -4.16 8.64
N LEU A 150 5.83 -5.36 8.08
CA LEU A 150 5.78 -6.62 8.84
C LEU A 150 6.84 -7.58 8.32
N LYS A 151 7.34 -8.47 9.19
CA LYS A 151 8.06 -9.64 8.71
C LYS A 151 7.09 -10.59 8.00
N SER A 152 7.54 -11.26 6.95
CA SER A 152 6.71 -12.21 6.18
C SER A 152 6.05 -13.26 7.08
N ILE A 153 6.82 -13.81 8.03
CA ILE A 153 6.32 -14.84 8.97
C ILE A 153 5.25 -14.31 9.93
N ASP A 154 5.40 -13.07 10.42
CA ASP A 154 4.46 -12.46 11.35
C ASP A 154 3.17 -12.11 10.62
N MET A 155 3.27 -11.52 9.41
CA MET A 155 2.14 -11.26 8.54
C MET A 155 1.32 -12.53 8.27
N LEU A 156 1.97 -13.62 7.87
CA LEU A 156 1.29 -14.90 7.65
C LEU A 156 0.64 -15.43 8.94
N SER A 157 1.30 -15.26 10.09
CA SER A 157 0.72 -15.65 11.38
C SER A 157 -0.52 -14.82 11.74
N TYR A 158 -0.56 -13.54 11.39
CA TYR A 158 -1.75 -12.69 11.54
C TYR A 158 -2.90 -13.17 10.67
N VAL A 159 -2.66 -13.41 9.38
CA VAL A 159 -3.69 -13.93 8.47
C VAL A 159 -4.21 -15.28 8.95
N ARG A 160 -3.31 -16.17 9.39
CA ARG A 160 -3.73 -17.47 9.91
C ARG A 160 -4.59 -17.34 11.17
N ARG A 161 -4.24 -16.46 12.11
CA ARG A 161 -5.05 -16.23 13.31
C ARG A 161 -6.40 -15.62 12.98
N SER A 162 -6.43 -14.68 12.04
CA SER A 162 -7.65 -13.98 11.65
C SER A 162 -8.65 -14.90 10.94
N THR A 163 -8.19 -15.94 10.23
CA THR A 163 -9.10 -16.95 9.64
C THR A 163 -9.87 -17.79 10.67
N TRP A 164 -9.42 -17.87 11.93
CA TRP A 164 -10.14 -18.59 13.00
C TRP A 164 -11.16 -17.72 13.75
N HIS A 165 -11.16 -16.40 13.51
CA HIS A 165 -12.09 -15.44 14.12
C HIS A 165 -12.75 -14.61 13.02
N PRO A 166 -13.89 -15.06 12.45
CA PRO A 166 -14.47 -14.52 11.22
C PRO A 166 -14.73 -13.00 11.23
N GLU A 167 -15.06 -12.44 12.39
CA GLU A 167 -15.34 -11.01 12.55
C GLU A 167 -14.10 -10.13 12.36
N ASN A 168 -12.89 -10.65 12.65
CA ASN A 168 -11.60 -9.95 12.49
C ASN A 168 -10.81 -10.42 11.24
N GLY A 169 -11.23 -11.55 10.65
CA GLY A 169 -10.57 -12.23 9.52
C GLY A 169 -10.47 -11.41 8.25
N THR A 170 -11.60 -10.85 7.84
CA THR A 170 -11.74 -9.98 6.66
C THR A 170 -10.97 -8.68 6.83
N GLU A 171 -10.80 -8.22 8.06
CA GLU A 171 -10.15 -6.97 8.39
C GLU A 171 -8.65 -7.00 8.11
N VAL A 172 -7.94 -8.01 8.64
CA VAL A 172 -6.48 -8.17 8.48
C VAL A 172 -6.07 -8.26 7.02
N LEU A 173 -6.73 -9.13 6.24
CA LEU A 173 -6.46 -9.26 4.81
C LEU A 173 -6.81 -7.98 4.05
N GLY A 174 -7.88 -7.28 4.45
CA GLY A 174 -8.26 -5.99 3.90
C GLY A 174 -7.17 -4.95 4.08
N LEU A 175 -6.63 -4.82 5.30
CA LEU A 175 -5.54 -3.89 5.62
C LEU A 175 -4.28 -4.20 4.79
N LEU A 176 -3.82 -5.45 4.79
CA LEU A 176 -2.65 -5.87 4.00
C LEU A 176 -2.81 -5.56 2.50
N LYS A 177 -4.04 -5.65 1.98
CA LYS A 177 -4.35 -5.37 0.57
C LYS A 177 -4.50 -3.88 0.24
N GLN A 178 -4.95 -3.06 1.19
CA GLN A 178 -5.43 -1.70 0.91
C GLN A 178 -4.47 -0.59 1.32
N VAL A 179 -3.56 -0.82 2.29
CA VAL A 179 -2.53 0.16 2.65
C VAL A 179 -1.75 0.62 1.43
N ASP A 180 -1.39 1.90 1.40
CA ASP A 180 -0.71 2.50 0.26
C ASP A 180 0.67 1.88 0.04
N LEU A 181 1.41 1.63 1.12
CA LEU A 181 2.67 0.91 1.13
C LEU A 181 2.61 -0.28 2.09
N LEU A 182 2.95 -1.45 1.58
CA LEU A 182 3.20 -2.63 2.41
C LEU A 182 4.67 -3.02 2.30
N VAL A 183 5.37 -3.09 3.42
CA VAL A 183 6.71 -3.69 3.50
C VAL A 183 6.59 -5.11 4.03
N ILE A 184 7.05 -6.07 3.23
CA ILE A 184 7.17 -7.48 3.62
C ILE A 184 8.65 -7.78 3.79
N ASP A 185 9.09 -7.81 5.05
CA ASP A 185 10.48 -8.01 5.43
C ASP A 185 10.83 -9.51 5.51
N ASP A 186 12.06 -9.85 5.09
CA ASP A 186 12.66 -11.18 5.12
C ASP A 186 11.84 -12.27 4.41
N ILE A 187 11.30 -11.96 3.21
CA ILE A 187 10.54 -12.93 2.42
C ILE A 187 11.42 -14.08 1.91
N GLY A 188 10.90 -15.30 2.04
CA GLY A 188 11.58 -16.51 1.61
C GLY A 188 12.58 -17.04 2.63
N THR A 189 12.50 -16.62 3.89
CA THR A 189 13.27 -17.21 5.01
C THR A 189 12.48 -18.30 5.74
N GLU A 190 11.15 -18.23 5.68
CA GLU A 190 10.21 -19.11 6.34
C GLU A 190 10.09 -20.50 5.67
N LYS A 191 9.71 -21.51 6.46
CA LYS A 191 9.28 -22.81 5.90
C LYS A 191 8.02 -22.60 5.08
N ILE A 192 8.06 -23.03 3.82
CA ILE A 192 6.97 -22.87 2.87
C ILE A 192 5.98 -24.03 3.01
N THR A 193 4.69 -23.70 2.98
CA THR A 193 3.56 -24.63 2.92
C THR A 193 2.58 -24.11 1.87
N ASP A 194 1.73 -24.95 1.32
CA ASP A 194 0.78 -24.56 0.26
C ASP A 194 -0.10 -23.38 0.71
N TRP A 195 -0.66 -23.46 1.92
CA TRP A 195 -1.42 -22.36 2.51
C TRP A 195 -0.67 -21.02 2.56
N LYS A 196 0.65 -21.03 2.83
CA LYS A 196 1.47 -19.80 2.86
C LYS A 196 1.69 -19.27 1.45
N LEU A 197 1.93 -20.14 0.48
CA LEU A 197 2.07 -19.74 -0.92
C LEU A 197 0.77 -19.14 -1.45
N GLU A 198 -0.36 -19.78 -1.21
CA GLU A 198 -1.68 -19.28 -1.59
C GLU A 198 -1.97 -17.92 -0.94
N THR A 199 -1.67 -17.77 0.35
CA THR A 199 -1.86 -16.52 1.08
C THR A 199 -0.96 -15.40 0.56
N LEU A 200 0.34 -15.68 0.36
CA LEU A 200 1.28 -14.73 -0.23
C LEU A 200 0.82 -14.31 -1.63
N TYR A 201 0.46 -15.28 -2.48
CA TYR A 201 -0.05 -15.02 -3.81
C TYR A 201 -1.28 -14.11 -3.76
N ALA A 202 -2.28 -14.43 -2.93
CA ALA A 202 -3.52 -13.65 -2.84
C ALA A 202 -3.30 -12.20 -2.39
N ILE A 203 -2.29 -11.92 -1.55
CA ILE A 203 -1.94 -10.56 -1.12
C ILE A 203 -1.15 -9.85 -2.23
N ILE A 204 -0.09 -10.47 -2.73
CA ILE A 204 0.82 -9.88 -3.71
C ILE A 204 0.10 -9.60 -5.03
N ASP A 205 -0.69 -10.57 -5.51
CA ASP A 205 -1.48 -10.45 -6.74
C ASP A 205 -2.49 -9.30 -6.67
N TYR A 206 -3.22 -9.18 -5.55
CA TYR A 206 -4.17 -8.09 -5.34
C TYR A 206 -3.48 -6.72 -5.42
N ARG A 207 -2.31 -6.58 -4.77
CA ARG A 207 -1.57 -5.32 -4.74
C ARG A 207 -0.95 -4.99 -6.10
N TYR A 208 -0.44 -6.00 -6.80
CA TYR A 208 0.22 -5.85 -8.10
C TYR A 208 -0.78 -5.53 -9.23
N GLU A 209 -1.81 -6.36 -9.43
CA GLU A 209 -2.68 -6.27 -10.61
C GLU A 209 -3.89 -5.36 -10.38
N ARG A 210 -4.56 -5.47 -9.22
CA ARG A 210 -5.91 -4.89 -9.06
C ARG A 210 -5.91 -3.43 -8.67
N LYS A 211 -4.92 -2.99 -7.89
CA LYS A 211 -4.90 -1.64 -7.29
C LYS A 211 -3.60 -0.87 -7.51
N ARG A 212 -2.56 -1.48 -8.11
CA ARG A 212 -1.23 -0.89 -8.34
C ARG A 212 -0.70 -0.19 -7.07
N LYS A 213 -0.73 -0.93 -5.96
CA LYS A 213 -0.26 -0.46 -4.65
C LYS A 213 1.20 -0.83 -4.47
N ALA A 214 2.00 0.08 -3.93
CA ALA A 214 3.42 -0.15 -3.74
C ALA A 214 3.66 -1.24 -2.70
N THR A 215 4.55 -2.18 -3.02
CA THR A 215 4.96 -3.23 -2.08
C THR A 215 6.47 -3.33 -2.09
N VAL A 216 7.08 -3.22 -0.92
CA VAL A 216 8.53 -3.34 -0.73
C VAL A 216 8.83 -4.69 -0.12
N PHE A 217 9.68 -5.47 -0.77
CA PHE A 217 10.14 -6.74 -0.27
C PHE A 217 11.60 -6.62 0.14
N THR A 218 11.99 -7.30 1.22
CA THR A 218 13.40 -7.58 1.49
C THR A 218 13.63 -9.08 1.44
N SER A 219 14.72 -9.53 0.81
CA SER A 219 15.05 -10.96 0.76
C SER A 219 16.56 -11.21 0.74
N ASN A 220 16.97 -12.35 1.27
CA ASN A 220 18.34 -12.87 1.09
C ASN A 220 18.47 -13.72 -0.19
N LEU A 221 17.37 -13.97 -0.90
CA LEU A 221 17.32 -14.83 -2.08
C LEU A 221 17.48 -14.01 -3.36
N THR A 222 18.17 -14.58 -4.33
CA THR A 222 18.12 -14.17 -5.75
C THR A 222 16.77 -14.55 -6.37
N GLY A 223 16.44 -13.98 -7.53
CA GLY A 223 15.21 -14.34 -8.25
C GLY A 223 15.11 -15.82 -8.61
N LYS A 224 16.24 -16.50 -8.89
CA LYS A 224 16.26 -17.95 -9.15
C LYS A 224 15.93 -18.76 -7.89
N GLU A 225 16.56 -18.43 -6.77
CA GLU A 225 16.30 -19.09 -5.47
C GLU A 225 14.87 -18.82 -4.99
N MET A 226 14.37 -17.61 -5.21
CA MET A 226 12.99 -17.23 -4.94
C MET A 226 12.02 -18.06 -5.79
N THR A 227 12.30 -18.26 -7.08
CA THR A 227 11.46 -19.10 -7.96
C THR A 227 11.40 -20.54 -7.48
N ALA A 228 12.54 -21.10 -7.07
CA ALA A 228 12.60 -22.46 -6.53
C ALA A 228 11.81 -22.61 -5.22
N ARG A 229 11.74 -21.57 -4.40
CA ARG A 229 11.14 -21.62 -3.07
C ARG A 229 9.69 -21.14 -3.00
N LEU A 230 9.33 -20.11 -3.77
CA LEU A 230 8.01 -19.46 -3.76
C LEU A 230 7.20 -19.73 -5.03
N GLY A 231 7.81 -20.34 -6.05
CA GLY A 231 7.18 -20.56 -7.36
C GLY A 231 7.25 -19.34 -8.29
N GLY A 232 7.06 -19.62 -9.58
CA GLY A 232 7.12 -18.61 -10.65
C GLY A 232 6.11 -17.46 -10.52
N PRO A 233 4.82 -17.71 -10.21
CA PRO A 233 3.81 -16.65 -10.18
C PRO A 233 4.07 -15.56 -9.12
N ILE A 234 4.49 -15.96 -7.91
CA ILE A 234 4.86 -15.02 -6.83
C ILE A 234 6.13 -14.28 -7.21
N THR A 235 7.16 -15.02 -7.63
CA THR A 235 8.47 -14.43 -7.97
C THR A 235 8.36 -13.44 -9.11
N SER A 236 7.56 -13.71 -10.14
CA SER A 236 7.32 -12.81 -11.26
C SER A 236 6.76 -11.45 -10.80
N ARG A 237 5.85 -11.43 -9.82
CA ARG A 237 5.26 -10.19 -9.27
C ARG A 237 6.21 -9.44 -8.34
N ILE A 238 7.06 -10.16 -7.62
CA ILE A 238 8.10 -9.57 -6.75
C ILE A 238 9.22 -8.95 -7.62
N CYS A 239 9.73 -9.71 -8.59
CA CYS A 239 10.84 -9.30 -9.44
C CYS A 239 10.41 -8.45 -10.65
N GLY A 240 9.13 -8.37 -10.99
CA GLY A 240 8.62 -7.56 -12.10
C GLY A 240 8.72 -6.05 -11.88
N GLY A 241 9.01 -5.62 -10.63
CA GLY A 241 9.23 -4.23 -10.27
C GLY A 241 10.71 -3.81 -10.26
N LEU A 242 11.01 -2.74 -9.52
CA LEU A 242 12.39 -2.28 -9.33
C LEU A 242 13.13 -3.28 -8.42
N GLN A 243 14.27 -3.78 -8.87
CA GLN A 243 15.13 -4.66 -8.09
C GLN A 243 16.42 -3.94 -7.72
N VAL A 244 16.73 -3.90 -6.43
CA VAL A 244 17.89 -3.17 -5.88
C VAL A 244 18.74 -4.14 -5.07
N ALA A 245 19.95 -4.40 -5.56
CA ALA A 245 20.94 -5.14 -4.82
C ALA A 245 21.53 -4.26 -3.70
N VAL A 246 21.55 -4.78 -2.47
CA VAL A 246 22.19 -4.12 -1.33
C VAL A 246 23.48 -4.84 -1.01
N SER A 247 24.60 -4.16 -1.27
CA SER A 247 25.97 -4.67 -1.15
C SER A 247 26.67 -4.13 0.10
N GLY A 248 27.94 -4.51 0.29
CA GLY A 248 28.76 -4.15 1.45
C GLY A 248 29.04 -5.32 2.38
N LYS A 249 29.72 -5.03 3.50
CA LYS A 249 29.99 -6.01 4.57
C LYS A 249 28.77 -6.28 5.43
N ASP A 250 28.81 -7.35 6.23
CA ASP A 250 27.78 -7.61 7.24
C ASP A 250 27.97 -6.64 8.42
N TRP A 251 27.16 -5.59 8.48
CA TRP A 251 27.30 -4.55 9.49
C TRP A 251 26.75 -4.93 10.87
N ARG A 252 26.23 -6.15 11.04
CA ARG A 252 25.80 -6.65 12.36
C ARG A 252 26.95 -7.30 13.12
N ILE A 253 28.01 -7.72 12.41
CA ILE A 253 29.14 -8.47 12.97
C ILE A 253 30.52 -7.92 12.57
N ALA A 254 30.56 -6.70 12.00
CA ALA A 254 31.78 -6.11 11.42
C ALA A 254 32.20 -4.80 12.07
#